data_AF-A0A1I3E2A9-F1
#
_entry.id   AF-A0A1I3E2A9-F1
#
_cell.length_a   1.000
_cell.length_b   1.000
_cell.length_c   1.000
_cell.angle_alpha   90.00
_cell.angle_beta   90.00
_cell.angle_gamma   90.00
#
_symmetry.space_group_name_H-M   'P 1'
#
loop_
_entity.id
_entity.type
_entity.pdbx_description
1 polymer ?
#
loop_
_entity_poly.entity_id
_entity_poly.type
_entity_poly.pdbx_seq_one_letter_code
_entity_poly.pdbx_strand_id
1 'polypeptide(L)'
;MRLLIINEDSKKDVGALFKSIQEYTISYERTSFIVTIHTFPNGADIIANYMDQIPMFQFVATMAGYDTLLIIAKTEDQAEKICHQLQEILSN
;
A
#
# COMPACT_ATOMS: atom_id res chain seq x y z
N MET A 1 0.30 -4.02 23.30
CA MET A 1 -0.19 -5.41 23.21
C MET A 1 -1.40 -5.41 22.29
N ARG A 2 -1.31 -5.97 21.08
CA ARG A 2 -2.46 -6.08 20.16
C ARG A 2 -2.68 -7.57 19.86
N LEU A 3 -3.89 -8.05 20.15
CA LEU A 3 -4.31 -9.43 19.87
C LEU A 3 -4.56 -9.56 18.37
N LEU A 4 -3.87 -10.52 17.73
CA LEU A 4 -4.10 -10.95 16.36
C LEU A 4 -5.28 -11.93 16.38
N ILE A 5 -6.45 -11.47 15.94
CA ILE A 5 -7.57 -12.34 15.58
C ILE A 5 -7.41 -12.63 14.09
N ILE A 6 -7.05 -13.86 13.72
CA ILE A 6 -6.98 -14.28 12.32
C ILE A 6 -8.38 -14.82 11.97
N ASN A 7 -9.16 -14.01 11.26
CA ASN A 7 -10.53 -14.31 10.84
C ASN A 7 -10.67 -14.18 9.31
N GLU A 8 -11.74 -14.75 8.74
CA GLU A 8 -12.09 -14.65 7.30
C GLU A 8 -12.14 -13.21 6.74
N ASP A 9 -12.20 -12.20 7.62
CA ASP A 9 -12.11 -10.76 7.32
C ASP A 9 -10.87 -10.38 6.51
N SER A 10 -9.75 -11.07 6.72
CA SER A 10 -8.48 -10.80 6.03
C SER A 10 -8.55 -10.88 4.49
N LYS A 11 -9.45 -11.70 3.93
CA LYS A 11 -9.68 -11.73 2.46
C LYS A 11 -10.47 -10.53 1.96
N LYS A 12 -11.42 -10.01 2.76
CA LYS A 12 -12.16 -8.78 2.41
C LYS A 12 -11.26 -7.57 2.42
N ASP A 13 -10.36 -7.48 3.41
CA ASP A 13 -9.45 -6.36 3.56
C ASP A 13 -8.47 -6.25 2.38
N VAL A 14 -7.98 -7.39 1.87
CA VAL A 14 -7.13 -7.41 0.66
C VAL A 14 -7.90 -6.96 -0.58
N GLY A 15 -9.14 -7.38 -0.76
CA GLY A 15 -9.97 -6.91 -1.87
C GLY A 15 -10.28 -5.41 -1.79
N ALA A 16 -10.54 -4.90 -0.59
CA ALA A 16 -10.76 -3.48 -0.37
C ALA A 16 -9.48 -2.65 -0.63
N LEU A 17 -8.32 -3.16 -0.22
CA LEU A 17 -7.03 -2.56 -0.54
C LEU A 17 -6.86 -2.43 -2.06
N PHE A 18 -7.04 -3.52 -2.81
CA PHE A 18 -6.81 -3.52 -4.26
C PHE A 18 -7.73 -2.53 -4.96
N LYS A 19 -9.01 -2.51 -4.58
CA LYS A 19 -9.97 -1.54 -5.08
C LYS A 19 -9.54 -0.10 -4.75
N SER A 20 -9.10 0.17 -3.52
CA SER A 20 -8.65 1.51 -3.12
C SER A 20 -7.40 1.96 -3.89
N ILE A 21 -6.46 1.05 -4.18
CA ILE A 21 -5.29 1.35 -5.00
C ILE A 21 -5.73 1.73 -6.42
N GLN A 22 -6.63 0.95 -7.03
CA GLN A 22 -7.15 1.24 -8.37
C GLN A 22 -7.94 2.56 -8.45
N GLU A 23 -8.75 2.83 -7.42
CA GLU A 23 -9.67 3.98 -7.40
C GLU A 23 -8.95 5.30 -7.12
N TYR A 24 -7.96 5.28 -6.22
CA TYR A 24 -7.34 6.52 -5.73
C TYR A 24 -5.97 6.83 -6.31
N THR A 25 -5.23 5.85 -6.87
CA THR A 25 -3.86 6.09 -7.35
C THR A 25 -3.86 6.84 -8.68
N ILE A 26 -3.10 7.94 -8.74
CA ILE A 26 -2.83 8.70 -9.97
C ILE A 26 -1.54 8.19 -10.62
N SER A 27 -0.48 8.03 -9.81
CA SER A 27 0.82 7.55 -10.25
C SER A 27 1.63 7.03 -9.06
N TYR A 28 2.68 6.28 -9.32
CA TYR A 28 3.66 5.90 -8.31
C TYR A 28 5.09 6.01 -8.86
N GLU A 29 6.04 6.20 -7.96
CA GLU A 29 7.47 6.25 -8.28
C GLU A 29 8.29 5.57 -7.19
N ARG A 30 9.50 5.15 -7.52
CA ARG A 30 10.45 4.53 -6.59
C ARG A 30 11.76 5.28 -6.58
N THR A 31 12.25 5.60 -5.38
CA THR A 31 13.60 6.11 -5.16
C THR A 31 14.31 5.20 -4.14
N SER A 32 15.28 4.41 -4.60
CA SER A 32 15.94 3.38 -3.78
C SER A 32 14.93 2.43 -3.10
N PHE A 33 14.84 2.46 -1.77
CA PHE A 33 13.95 1.62 -0.96
C PHE A 33 12.64 2.32 -0.58
N ILE A 34 12.39 3.53 -1.10
CA ILE A 34 11.17 4.31 -0.85
C ILE A 34 10.30 4.25 -2.09
N VAL A 35 9.02 3.96 -1.90
CA VAL A 35 7.97 4.03 -2.94
C VAL A 35 7.01 5.15 -2.56
N THR A 36 6.78 6.07 -3.50
CA THR A 36 5.82 7.17 -3.35
C THR A 36 4.62 6.88 -4.24
N ILE A 37 3.42 6.94 -3.68
CA ILE A 37 2.16 6.85 -4.41
C ILE A 37 1.49 8.22 -4.32
N HIS A 38 1.19 8.79 -5.48
CA HIS A 38 0.38 10.01 -5.63
C HIS A 38 -1.07 9.61 -5.84
N THR A 39 -1.98 10.17 -5.06
CA THR A 39 -3.39 9.81 -5.02
C THR A 39 -4.29 11.00 -5.28
N PHE A 40 -5.57 10.75 -5.57
CA PHE A 40 -6.61 11.76 -5.39
C PHE A 40 -6.69 12.21 -3.92
N PRO A 41 -7.23 13.41 -3.65
CA PRO A 41 -7.45 13.92 -2.30
C PRO A 41 -8.04 12.91 -1.31
N ASN A 42 -7.42 12.76 -0.14
CA ASN A 42 -7.75 11.81 0.93
C ASN A 42 -7.51 10.32 0.59
N GLY A 43 -7.03 10.01 -0.62
CA GLY A 43 -6.78 8.63 -1.06
C GLY A 43 -5.61 7.97 -0.33
N ALA A 44 -4.57 8.73 -0.01
CA ALA A 44 -3.38 8.24 0.68
C ALA A 44 -3.71 7.63 2.05
N ASP A 45 -4.53 8.31 2.86
CA ASP A 45 -4.99 7.81 4.17
C ASP A 45 -5.80 6.52 4.02
N ILE A 46 -6.68 6.43 3.02
CA ILE A 46 -7.52 5.25 2.80
C ILE A 46 -6.64 4.03 2.46
N ILE A 47 -5.72 4.19 1.50
CA ILE A 47 -4.81 3.11 1.10
C ILE A 47 -3.93 2.67 2.28
N ALA A 48 -3.33 3.63 3.00
CA ALA A 48 -2.47 3.33 4.15
C ALA A 48 -3.20 2.55 5.25
N ASN A 49 -4.44 2.93 5.57
CA ASN A 49 -5.25 2.25 6.57
C ASN A 49 -5.49 0.77 6.23
N TYR A 50 -5.68 0.44 4.95
CA TYR A 50 -5.81 -0.96 4.53
C TYR A 50 -4.44 -1.67 4.52
N MET A 51 -3.38 -1.00 4.08
CA MET A 51 -2.02 -1.57 4.08
C MET A 51 -1.55 -1.96 5.49
N ASP A 52 -1.83 -1.13 6.50
CA ASP A 52 -1.45 -1.38 7.90
C ASP A 52 -2.15 -2.60 8.52
N GLN A 53 -3.28 -3.02 7.95
CA GLN A 53 -4.05 -4.18 8.39
C GLN A 53 -3.60 -5.48 7.73
N ILE A 54 -2.78 -5.39 6.67
CA ILE A 54 -2.37 -6.55 5.87
C ILE A 54 -0.88 -6.84 6.14
N PRO A 55 -0.57 -7.84 6.99
CA PRO A 55 0.82 -8.18 7.34
C PRO A 55 1.63 -8.79 6.18
N MET A 56 1.02 -8.97 5.00
CA MET A 56 1.64 -9.56 3.81
C MET A 56 2.69 -8.64 3.18
N PHE A 57 2.55 -7.33 3.33
CA PHE A 57 3.52 -6.39 2.79
C PHE A 57 4.67 -6.21 3.77
N GLN A 58 5.84 -6.71 3.41
CA GLN A 58 7.06 -6.55 4.19
C GLN A 58 7.67 -5.15 4.02
N PHE A 59 6.87 -4.09 4.23
CA PHE A 59 7.39 -2.74 4.35
C PHE A 59 7.76 -2.45 5.82
N VAL A 60 8.69 -1.52 6.01
CA VAL A 60 9.13 -1.03 7.32
C VAL A 60 8.09 -0.09 7.91
N ALA A 61 7.52 0.80 7.09
CA ALA A 61 6.50 1.77 7.49
C ALA A 61 5.74 2.35 6.30
N THR A 62 4.56 2.89 6.58
CA THR A 62 3.75 3.76 5.72
C THR A 62 3.69 5.16 6.32
N MET A 63 3.64 6.21 5.49
CA MET A 63 3.30 7.57 5.90
C MET A 63 2.34 8.17 4.89
N ALA A 64 1.10 8.39 5.31
CA ALA A 64 0.09 9.05 4.49
C ALA A 64 0.06 10.56 4.79
N GLY A 65 0.08 11.35 3.71
CA GLY A 65 -0.31 12.74 3.69
C GLY A 65 -1.70 12.90 3.10
N TYR A 66 -2.00 14.07 2.55
CA TYR A 66 -3.30 14.35 1.95
C TYR A 66 -3.54 13.62 0.62
N ASP A 67 -2.54 13.66 -0.26
CA ASP A 67 -2.56 13.13 -1.62
C ASP A 67 -1.32 12.29 -1.94
N THR A 68 -0.48 12.03 -0.94
CA THR A 68 0.81 11.36 -1.10
C THR A 68 0.96 10.29 -0.03
N LEU A 69 1.25 9.06 -0.44
CA LEU A 69 1.58 7.95 0.45
C LEU A 69 3.03 7.52 0.21
N LEU A 70 3.83 7.55 1.27
CA LEU A 70 5.18 7.01 1.28
C LEU A 70 5.18 5.61 1.89
N ILE A 71 5.82 4.67 1.20
CA ILE A 71 6.06 3.31 1.67
C ILE A 71 7.57 3.12 1.77
N ILE A 72 8.05 2.83 2.97
CA ILE A 72 9.48 2.58 3.23
C ILE A 72 9.68 1.07 3.23
N ALA A 73 10.37 0.52 2.24
CA ALA A 73 10.74 -0.89 2.21
C ALA A 73 12.04 -1.14 3.00
N LYS A 74 12.32 -2.41 3.34
CA LYS A 74 13.55 -2.77 4.05
C LYS A 74 14.78 -2.77 3.13
N THR A 75 14.57 -3.08 1.84
CA THR A 75 15.61 -3.14 0.81
C THR A 75 15.08 -2.61 -0.52
N GLU A 76 15.98 -2.28 -1.44
CA GLU A 76 15.60 -1.84 -2.79
C GLU A 76 14.83 -2.95 -3.54
N ASP A 77 15.27 -4.21 -3.44
CA ASP A 77 14.56 -5.36 -4.03
C ASP A 77 13.11 -5.48 -3.55
N GLN A 78 12.84 -5.14 -2.29
CA GLN A 78 11.47 -5.15 -1.77
C GLN A 78 10.65 -3.98 -2.32
N ALA A 79 11.25 -2.80 -2.44
CA ALA A 79 10.60 -1.67 -3.09
C ALA A 79 10.26 -1.98 -4.57
N GLU A 80 11.15 -2.66 -5.29
CA GLU A 80 10.89 -3.12 -6.66
C GLU A 80 9.71 -4.11 -6.72
N LYS A 81 9.63 -5.06 -5.77
CA LYS A 81 8.48 -5.97 -5.68
C LYS A 81 7.17 -5.23 -5.42
N ILE A 82 7.18 -4.22 -4.56
CA ILE A 82 6.00 -3.37 -4.30
C ILE A 82 5.57 -2.68 -5.60
N CYS A 83 6.52 -2.10 -6.35
CA CYS A 83 6.21 -1.48 -7.64
C CYS A 83 5.64 -2.47 -8.65
N HIS A 84 6.16 -3.71 -8.71
CA HIS A 84 5.62 -4.74 -9.58
C HIS A 84 4.18 -5.10 -9.22
N GLN A 85 3.87 -5.24 -7.92
CA GLN A 85 2.51 -5.49 -7.44
C GLN A 85 1.57 -4.33 -7.77
N LEU A 86 2.01 -3.08 -7.56
CA LEU A 86 1.25 -1.89 -7.94
C LEU A 86 0.97 -1.87 -9.45
N GLN A 87 1.96 -2.24 -10.27
CA GLN A 87 1.79 -2.34 -11.72
C GLN A 87 0.72 -3.39 -12.10
N GLU A 88 0.76 -4.57 -11.50
CA GLU A 88 -0.22 -5.64 -11.74
C GLU A 88 -1.64 -5.23 -11.34
N ILE A 89 -1.78 -4.51 -10.22
CA ILE A 89 -3.07 -4.02 -9.72
C ILE A 89 -3.65 -2.94 -10.63
N LEU A 90 -2.81 -2.01 -11.12
CA LEU A 90 -3.25 -0.88 -11.95
C LEU A 90 -3.41 -1.21 -13.44
N SER A 91 -2.85 -2.33 -13.90
CA SER A 91 -2.97 -2.78 -15.30
C SER A 91 -4.20 -3.64 -15.57
N ASN A 92 -4.97 -3.99 -14.53
CA ASN A 92 -6.25 -4.69 -14.61
C ASN A 92 -7.41 -3.74 -14.27
#